data_AF-A0A7C3AFZ5-F1
#
_entry.id   AF-A0A7C3AFZ5-F1
#
_cell.length_a   1.000
_cell.length_b   1.000
_cell.length_c   1.000
_cell.angle_alpha   90.00
_cell.angle_beta   90.00
_cell.angle_gamma   90.00
#
_symmetry.space_group_name_H-M   'P 1'
#
loop_
_entity.id
_entity.type
_entity.pdbx_description
1 polymer ?
#
loop_
_entity_poly.entity_id
_entity_poly.type
_entity_poly.pdbx_seq_one_letter_code
_entity_poly.pdbx_strand_id
1 'polypeptide(L)'
;MKSDPSHKSARTAAAEALARFDPRRERIDAEALLADTLEKQRATDLVSAAVRNLAAIDHVIERFSGRPVKRITGELLAILRVAACELIYRPQTPDYSILNEAVQAAKQSRGPRQADFVNAVGRRIQRHIISRQVPLEPAAARCTLPQTPDSGCRFDADILP
;
A
#
# COMPACT_ATOMS: atom_id res chain seq x y z
N MET A 1 -0.24 8.83 25.75
CA MET A 1 0.28 9.85 24.83
C MET A 1 -0.74 9.98 23.70
N LYS A 2 -1.64 10.97 23.79
CA LYS A 2 -2.72 11.17 22.82
C LYS A 2 -2.14 11.94 21.63
N SER A 3 -2.29 11.41 20.43
CA SER A 3 -1.90 12.06 19.18
C SER A 3 -2.70 13.36 19.01
N ASP A 4 -2.00 14.47 18.80
CA ASP A 4 -2.59 15.77 18.49
C ASP A 4 -3.33 15.69 17.13
N PRO A 5 -4.61 16.11 16.98
CA PRO A 5 -5.38 15.87 15.75
C PRO A 5 -4.99 16.73 14.55
N SER A 6 -3.98 17.60 14.67
CA SER A 6 -3.74 18.66 13.68
C SER A 6 -3.03 18.20 12.40
N HIS A 7 -2.41 17.01 12.37
CA HIS A 7 -1.61 16.57 11.23
C HIS A 7 -1.96 15.14 10.79
N LYS A 8 -1.96 14.93 9.46
CA LYS A 8 -2.22 13.63 8.85
C LYS A 8 -1.05 12.67 9.15
N SER A 9 -1.35 11.38 9.30
CA SER A 9 -0.30 10.37 9.33
C SER A 9 0.44 10.31 8.00
N ALA A 10 1.69 9.82 8.02
CA ALA A 10 2.47 9.61 6.81
C ALA A 10 1.72 8.80 5.74
N ARG A 11 0.91 7.82 6.16
CA ARG A 11 0.15 6.93 5.27
C ARG A 11 -0.98 7.65 4.55
N THR A 12 -1.74 8.46 5.28
CA THR A 12 -2.83 9.25 4.70
C THR A 12 -2.26 10.28 3.72
N ALA A 13 -1.18 10.98 4.10
CA ALA A 13 -0.52 11.93 3.20
C ALA A 13 0.03 11.22 1.94
N ALA A 14 0.66 10.05 2.08
CA ALA A 14 1.12 9.27 0.95
C ALA A 14 -0.02 8.79 0.05
N ALA A 15 -1.15 8.37 0.62
CA ALA A 15 -2.31 7.92 -0.15
C ALA A 15 -2.95 9.07 -0.92
N GLU A 16 -3.08 10.26 -0.32
CA GLU A 16 -3.56 11.45 -1.03
C GLU A 16 -2.61 11.86 -2.15
N ALA A 17 -1.30 11.78 -1.91
CA ALA A 17 -0.29 12.06 -2.92
C ALA A 17 -0.40 11.09 -4.11
N LEU A 18 -0.54 9.79 -3.83
CA LEU A 18 -0.72 8.75 -4.85
C LEU A 18 -2.06 8.83 -5.57
N ALA A 19 -3.13 9.27 -4.91
CA ALA A 19 -4.44 9.45 -5.54
C ALA A 19 -4.41 10.55 -6.60
N ARG A 20 -3.55 11.55 -6.39
CA ARG A 20 -3.30 12.63 -7.34
C ARG A 20 -2.26 12.24 -8.40
N PHE A 21 -1.37 11.28 -8.09
CA PHE A 21 -0.33 10.78 -8.98
C PHE A 21 -0.89 10.18 -10.28
N ASP A 22 -0.64 10.86 -11.39
CA ASP A 22 -0.92 10.38 -12.73
C ASP A 22 0.42 10.04 -13.41
N PRO A 23 0.72 8.75 -13.68
CA PRO A 23 1.97 8.34 -14.32
C PRO A 23 2.13 8.89 -15.75
N ARG A 24 1.09 9.47 -16.35
CA ARG A 24 1.13 10.15 -17.66
C ARG A 24 1.33 11.66 -17.55
N ARG A 25 1.18 12.26 -16.35
CA ARG A 25 1.42 13.69 -16.13
C ARG A 25 2.78 13.88 -15.49
N GLU A 26 3.60 14.65 -16.18
CA GLU A 26 4.95 15.00 -15.77
C GLU A 26 4.93 15.70 -14.40
N ARG A 27 5.59 15.05 -13.44
CA ARG A 27 5.99 15.56 -12.12
C ARG A 27 4.89 16.23 -11.30
N ILE A 28 4.21 15.41 -10.51
CA ILE A 28 3.44 15.90 -9.37
C ILE A 28 4.41 16.50 -8.35
N ASP A 29 4.12 17.71 -7.89
CA ASP A 29 4.83 18.34 -6.78
C ASP A 29 4.53 17.57 -5.49
N ALA A 30 5.35 16.55 -5.21
CA ALA A 30 5.24 15.72 -4.02
C ALA A 30 5.39 16.55 -2.74
N GLU A 31 6.09 17.68 -2.79
CA GLU A 31 6.35 18.54 -1.64
C GLU A 31 5.08 19.28 -1.21
N ALA A 32 4.30 19.80 -2.16
CA ALA A 32 3.00 20.41 -1.91
C ALA A 32 1.96 19.40 -1.36
N LEU A 33 2.05 18.13 -1.75
CA LEU A 33 1.11 17.08 -1.33
C LEU A 33 1.40 16.51 0.05
N LEU A 34 2.60 16.72 0.57
CA LEU A 34 3.05 16.24 1.88
C LEU A 34 3.09 17.35 2.94
N ALA A 35 2.56 18.54 2.63
CA ALA A 35 2.58 19.70 3.52
C ALA A 35 1.81 19.47 4.84
N ASP A 36 0.78 18.61 4.82
CA ASP A 36 -0.13 18.38 5.96
C ASP A 36 0.36 17.30 6.95
N THR A 37 1.56 16.74 6.76
CA THR A 37 2.14 15.76 7.69
C THR A 37 3.45 16.25 8.32
N LEU A 38 3.64 15.94 9.60
CA LEU A 38 4.92 16.12 10.28
C LEU A 38 5.91 15.00 9.94
N GLU A 39 5.45 13.89 9.37
CA GLU A 39 6.26 12.73 8.98
C GLU A 39 6.64 12.77 7.49
N LYS A 40 7.06 13.93 6.97
CA LYS A 40 7.29 14.16 5.53
C LYS A 40 8.22 13.12 4.90
N GLN A 41 9.36 12.82 5.52
CA GLN A 41 10.31 11.85 5.00
C GLN A 41 9.68 10.46 4.84
N ARG A 42 8.94 10.01 5.85
CA ARG A 42 8.26 8.71 5.83
C ARG A 42 7.20 8.66 4.74
N ALA A 43 6.44 9.74 4.56
CA ALA A 43 5.45 9.82 3.50
C ALA A 43 6.09 9.80 2.10
N THR A 44 7.18 10.54 1.89
CA THR A 44 7.97 10.51 0.65
C THR A 44 8.50 9.11 0.35
N ASP A 45 9.04 8.42 1.36
CA ASP A 45 9.55 7.07 1.20
C ASP A 45 8.45 6.08 0.81
N LEU A 46 7.25 6.22 1.40
CA LEU A 46 6.08 5.41 1.07
C LEU A 46 5.60 5.65 -0.37
N VAL A 47 5.45 6.91 -0.78
CA VAL A 47 5.06 7.26 -2.15
C VAL A 47 6.09 6.69 -3.13
N SER A 48 7.37 6.92 -2.87
CA SER A 48 8.45 6.45 -3.74
C SER A 48 8.49 4.93 -3.85
N ALA A 49 8.30 4.22 -2.72
CA ALA A 49 8.24 2.76 -2.71
C ALA A 49 7.02 2.22 -3.47
N ALA A 50 5.86 2.86 -3.31
CA ALA A 50 4.63 2.47 -4.01
C ALA A 50 4.73 2.72 -5.51
N VAL A 51 5.29 3.86 -5.94
CA VAL A 51 5.50 4.17 -7.37
C VAL A 51 6.49 3.19 -8.01
N ARG A 52 7.63 2.91 -7.36
CA ARG A 52 8.62 1.95 -7.88
C ARG A 52 8.05 0.56 -8.10
N ASN A 53 7.09 0.15 -7.29
CA ASN A 53 6.50 -1.19 -7.31
C ASN A 53 5.04 -1.19 -7.79
N LEU A 54 4.60 -0.14 -8.48
CA LEU A 54 3.18 0.10 -8.75
C LEU A 54 2.51 -1.07 -9.49
N ALA A 55 3.16 -1.61 -10.51
CA ALA A 55 2.63 -2.72 -11.29
C ALA A 55 2.47 -4.00 -10.46
N ALA A 56 3.45 -4.32 -9.62
CA ALA A 56 3.41 -5.49 -8.74
C ALA A 56 2.32 -5.32 -7.66
N ILE A 57 2.24 -4.13 -7.05
CA ILE A 57 1.22 -3.79 -6.05
C ILE A 57 -0.18 -3.85 -6.67
N ASP A 58 -0.38 -3.27 -7.85
CA ASP A 58 -1.67 -3.31 -8.54
C ASP A 58 -2.07 -4.75 -8.85
N HIS A 59 -1.14 -5.59 -9.33
CA HIS A 59 -1.43 -7.00 -9.58
C HIS A 59 -1.88 -7.75 -8.31
N VAL A 60 -1.19 -7.54 -7.19
CA VAL A 60 -1.59 -8.10 -5.88
C VAL A 60 -2.99 -7.62 -5.50
N ILE A 61 -3.27 -6.32 -5.65
CA ILE A 61 -4.60 -5.76 -5.34
C ILE A 61 -5.67 -6.37 -6.25
N GLU A 62 -5.44 -6.50 -7.56
CA GLU A 62 -6.39 -7.14 -8.49
C GLU A 62 -6.68 -8.59 -8.09
N ARG A 63 -5.62 -9.35 -7.81
CA ARG A 63 -5.68 -10.76 -7.42
C ARG A 63 -6.55 -10.96 -6.18
N PHE A 64 -6.35 -10.15 -5.14
CA PHE A 64 -7.03 -10.34 -3.85
C PHE A 64 -8.33 -9.54 -3.69
N SER A 65 -8.52 -8.44 -4.44
CA SER A 65 -9.80 -7.72 -4.47
C SER A 65 -10.85 -8.39 -5.35
N GLY A 66 -10.43 -9.26 -6.27
CA GLY A 66 -11.32 -9.95 -7.22
C GLY A 66 -11.90 -9.02 -8.28
N ARG A 67 -11.36 -7.82 -8.45
CA ARG A 67 -11.77 -6.87 -9.49
C ARG A 67 -10.55 -6.13 -10.05
N PRO A 68 -10.60 -5.70 -11.32
CA PRO A 68 -9.54 -4.86 -11.88
C PRO A 68 -9.37 -3.56 -11.10
N VAL A 69 -8.14 -3.07 -10.94
CA VAL A 69 -7.86 -1.81 -10.20
C VAL A 69 -8.54 -0.62 -10.87
N LYS A 70 -8.76 -0.68 -12.19
CA LYS A 70 -9.52 0.32 -12.96
C LYS A 70 -10.99 0.45 -12.51
N ARG A 71 -11.54 -0.53 -11.79
CA ARG A 71 -12.90 -0.49 -11.21
C ARG A 71 -12.92 -0.05 -9.74
N ILE A 72 -11.77 0.25 -9.16
CA ILE A 72 -11.64 0.81 -7.81
C ILE A 72 -11.51 2.33 -7.95
N THR A 73 -12.19 3.09 -7.08
CA THR A 73 -12.06 4.56 -7.10
C THR A 73 -10.63 4.96 -6.77
N GLY A 74 -10.12 6.02 -7.41
CA GLY A 74 -8.70 6.43 -7.30
C GLY A 74 -8.21 6.61 -5.86
N GLU A 75 -9.04 7.21 -5.00
CA GLU A 75 -8.72 7.38 -3.57
C GLU A 75 -8.59 6.05 -2.82
N LEU A 76 -9.54 5.13 -3.01
CA LEU A 76 -9.47 3.82 -2.34
C LEU A 76 -8.33 2.97 -2.88
N LEU A 77 -8.06 3.07 -4.18
CA LEU A 77 -6.94 2.41 -4.81
C LEU A 77 -5.62 2.93 -4.24
N ALA A 78 -5.48 4.24 -4.04
CA ALA A 78 -4.29 4.82 -3.44
C ALA A 78 -4.07 4.37 -1.99
N ILE A 79 -5.13 4.31 -1.19
CA ILE A 79 -5.08 3.78 0.18
C ILE A 79 -4.64 2.30 0.16
N LEU A 80 -5.23 1.49 -0.72
CA LEU A 80 -4.87 0.08 -0.88
C LEU A 80 -3.42 -0.09 -1.36
N ARG A 81 -2.94 0.77 -2.26
CA ARG A 81 -1.55 0.76 -2.73
C ARG A 81 -0.56 1.04 -1.61
N VAL A 82 -0.82 2.04 -0.76
CA VAL A 82 0.02 2.31 0.42
C VAL A 82 0.02 1.12 1.38
N ALA A 83 -1.17 0.61 1.71
CA ALA A 83 -1.30 -0.51 2.64
C ALA A 83 -0.61 -1.78 2.13
N ALA A 84 -0.83 -2.14 0.87
CA ALA A 84 -0.17 -3.28 0.23
C ALA A 84 1.34 -3.07 0.13
N CYS A 85 1.80 -1.86 -0.20
CA CYS A 85 3.23 -1.53 -0.22
C CYS A 85 3.88 -1.75 1.15
N GLU A 86 3.25 -1.32 2.25
CA GLU A 86 3.83 -1.57 3.57
C GLU A 86 3.78 -3.05 3.95
N LEU A 87 2.66 -3.73 3.71
CA LEU A 87 2.55 -5.18 3.94
C LEU A 87 3.64 -5.94 3.19
N ILE A 88 3.95 -5.55 1.96
CA ILE A 88 4.94 -6.24 1.14
C ILE A 88 6.37 -5.80 1.49
N TYR A 89 6.67 -4.51 1.59
CA TYR A 89 8.05 -4.01 1.58
C TYR A 89 8.56 -3.50 2.94
N ARG A 90 7.72 -3.50 3.97
CA ARG A 90 8.07 -3.01 5.32
C ARG A 90 7.83 -4.06 6.40
N PRO A 91 8.54 -5.22 6.38
CA PRO A 91 8.29 -6.34 7.29
C PRO A 91 8.36 -5.97 8.78
N GLN A 92 9.07 -4.90 9.13
CA GLN A 92 9.19 -4.39 10.51
C GLN A 92 7.90 -3.70 11.01
N THR A 93 7.01 -3.27 10.09
CA THR A 93 5.78 -2.56 10.46
C THR A 93 4.66 -3.56 10.74
N PRO A 94 4.01 -3.54 11.91
CA PRO A 94 2.96 -4.51 12.24
C PRO A 94 1.74 -4.43 11.30
N ASP A 95 1.26 -5.57 10.82
CA ASP A 95 0.12 -5.68 9.89
C ASP A 95 -1.12 -4.94 10.40
N TYR A 96 -1.43 -5.06 11.69
CA TYR A 96 -2.61 -4.44 12.28
C TYR A 96 -2.55 -2.91 12.24
N SER A 97 -1.35 -2.32 12.39
CA SER A 97 -1.17 -0.85 12.33
C SER A 97 -1.42 -0.35 10.91
N ILE A 98 -0.87 -1.05 9.91
CA ILE A 98 -1.06 -0.73 8.49
C ILE A 98 -2.54 -0.77 8.13
N LEU A 99 -3.20 -1.89 8.46
CA LEU A 99 -4.61 -2.11 8.10
C LEU A 99 -5.55 -1.16 8.86
N ASN A 100 -5.33 -0.94 10.16
CA ASN A 100 -6.17 -0.02 10.92
C ASN A 100 -6.10 1.40 10.37
N GLU A 101 -4.90 1.91 10.04
CA GLU A 101 -4.76 3.24 9.46
C GLU A 101 -5.36 3.34 8.07
N ALA A 102 -5.21 2.31 7.23
CA ALA A 102 -5.86 2.26 5.92
C ALA A 102 -7.40 2.32 6.04
N VAL A 103 -7.97 1.61 7.02
CA VAL A 103 -9.41 1.63 7.30
C VAL A 103 -9.87 3.00 7.80
N GLN A 104 -9.11 3.65 8.69
CA GLN A 104 -9.46 5.00 9.13
C GLN A 104 -9.39 6.02 7.98
N ALA A 105 -8.36 5.95 7.13
CA ALA A 105 -8.23 6.81 5.96
C ALA A 105 -9.39 6.62 4.96
N ALA A 106 -9.80 5.37 4.73
CA ALA A 106 -10.94 5.05 3.88
C ALA A 106 -12.28 5.54 4.48
N LYS A 107 -12.43 5.40 5.81
CA LYS A 107 -13.62 5.87 6.53
C LYS A 107 -13.75 7.39 6.44
N GLN A 108 -12.65 8.12 6.57
CA GLN A 108 -12.62 9.58 6.48
C GLN A 108 -12.86 10.08 5.05
N SER A 109 -12.32 9.41 4.04
CA SER A 109 -12.43 9.84 2.64
C SER A 109 -13.79 9.49 2.00
N ARG A 110 -14.30 8.27 2.24
CA ARG A 110 -15.44 7.71 1.48
C ARG A 110 -16.51 7.04 2.34
N GLY A 111 -16.37 7.10 3.66
CA GLY A 111 -17.34 6.58 4.62
C GLY A 111 -17.19 5.09 4.97
N PRO A 112 -18.01 4.59 5.91
CA PRO A 112 -17.80 3.29 6.56
C PRO A 112 -17.81 2.09 5.61
N ARG A 113 -18.73 2.06 4.63
CA ARG A 113 -18.86 0.95 3.68
C ARG A 113 -17.60 0.74 2.83
N GLN A 114 -16.90 1.83 2.50
CA GLN A 114 -15.65 1.73 1.74
C GLN A 114 -14.48 1.34 2.64
N ALA A 115 -14.52 1.72 3.92
CA ALA A 115 -13.57 1.25 4.91
C ALA A 115 -13.65 -0.28 5.09
N ASP A 116 -14.85 -0.86 5.09
CA ASP A 116 -15.04 -2.31 5.14
C ASP A 116 -14.44 -3.02 3.92
N PHE A 117 -14.58 -2.43 2.74
CA PHE A 117 -13.94 -2.93 1.51
C PHE A 117 -12.41 -2.93 1.64
N VAL A 118 -11.82 -1.82 2.09
CA VAL A 118 -10.36 -1.71 2.29
C VAL A 118 -9.87 -2.74 3.32
N ASN A 119 -10.59 -2.89 4.43
CA ASN A 119 -10.27 -3.90 5.45
C ASN A 119 -10.31 -5.31 4.86
N ALA A 120 -11.36 -5.65 4.12
CA ALA A 120 -11.53 -6.98 3.54
C ALA A 120 -10.40 -7.33 2.56
N VAL A 121 -10.04 -6.40 1.67
CA VAL A 121 -8.93 -6.60 0.72
C VAL A 121 -7.59 -6.72 1.45
N GLY A 122 -7.29 -5.78 2.37
CA GLY A 122 -6.03 -5.80 3.12
C GLY A 122 -5.85 -7.06 3.97
N ARG A 123 -6.92 -7.51 4.64
CA ARG A 123 -6.92 -8.79 5.39
C ARG A 123 -6.78 -10.00 4.49
N ARG A 124 -7.28 -9.95 3.26
CA ARG A 124 -7.07 -11.03 2.29
C ARG A 124 -5.62 -11.08 1.85
N ILE A 125 -5.01 -9.96 1.49
CA ILE A 125 -3.58 -9.87 1.16
C ILE A 125 -2.75 -10.44 2.32
N GLN A 126 -3.00 -9.95 3.54
CA GLN A 126 -2.31 -10.40 4.74
C GLN A 126 -2.34 -11.93 4.91
N ARG A 127 -3.51 -12.55 4.75
CA ARG A 127 -3.68 -14.01 4.93
C ARG A 127 -2.94 -14.84 3.91
N HIS A 128 -2.74 -14.31 2.70
CA HIS A 128 -2.03 -14.99 1.63
C HIS A 128 -0.52 -14.76 1.67
N ILE A 129 -0.01 -13.90 2.56
CA ILE A 129 1.43 -13.76 2.81
C ILE A 129 1.87 -14.86 3.77
N ILE A 130 2.73 -15.77 3.29
CA ILE A 130 3.34 -16.83 4.10
C ILE A 130 4.44 -16.25 5.00
N SER A 131 5.29 -15.41 4.41
CA SER A 131 6.34 -14.71 5.14
C SER A 131 6.69 -13.42 4.43
N ARG A 132 6.79 -12.34 5.20
CA ARG A 132 7.15 -11.01 4.71
C ARG A 132 8.65 -10.86 4.48
N GLN A 133 9.47 -11.87 4.82
CA GLN A 133 10.89 -11.85 4.55
C GLN A 133 11.39 -13.30 4.40
N VAL A 134 11.74 -13.67 3.17
CA VAL A 134 12.36 -14.95 2.83
C VAL A 134 13.55 -14.72 1.88
N PRO A 135 14.56 -15.60 1.86
CA PRO A 135 15.55 -15.61 0.78
C PRO A 135 14.89 -15.76 -0.59
N LEU A 136 15.44 -15.11 -1.62
CA LEU A 136 14.97 -15.30 -2.99
C LEU A 136 15.47 -16.63 -3.54
N GLU A 137 14.53 -17.46 -4.00
CA GLU A 137 14.82 -18.75 -4.63
C GLU A 137 14.17 -18.81 -6.01
N PRO A 138 14.88 -19.25 -7.07
CA PRO A 138 14.30 -19.36 -8.41
C PRO A 138 13.03 -20.21 -8.49
N ALA A 139 12.94 -21.27 -7.68
CA ALA A 139 11.78 -22.16 -7.63
C ALA A 139 10.50 -21.49 -7.10
N ALA A 140 10.63 -20.42 -6.31
CA ALA A 140 9.52 -19.69 -5.70
C ALA A 140 9.28 -18.31 -6.36
N ALA A 141 9.88 -18.04 -7.52
CA ALA A 141 9.80 -16.72 -8.16
C ALA A 141 8.35 -16.28 -8.41
N ARG A 142 7.48 -17.18 -8.86
CA ARG A 142 6.07 -16.86 -9.20
C ARG A 142 5.21 -16.48 -7.99
N CYS A 143 5.61 -16.88 -6.79
CA CYS A 143 4.91 -16.61 -5.54
C CYS A 143 5.69 -15.66 -4.61
N THR A 144 6.78 -15.05 -5.07
CA THR A 144 7.62 -14.18 -4.23
C THR A 144 7.84 -12.83 -4.89
N LEU A 145 7.46 -11.73 -4.21
CA LEU A 145 7.83 -10.38 -4.64
C LEU A 145 9.22 -10.04 -4.10
N PRO A 146 10.19 -9.71 -4.98
CA PRO A 146 11.51 -9.27 -4.53
C PRO A 146 11.41 -7.91 -3.82
N GLN A 147 12.07 -7.80 -2.68
CA GLN A 147 12.21 -6.55 -1.91
C GLN A 147 13.63 -6.02 -2.01
N THR A 148 14.61 -6.92 -1.99
CA THR A 148 16.05 -6.69 -2.14
C THR A 148 16.62 -7.74 -3.09
N PRO A 149 17.90 -7.66 -3.51
CA PRO A 149 18.54 -8.69 -4.32
C PRO A 149 18.51 -10.10 -3.70
N ASP A 150 18.44 -10.17 -2.37
CA ASP A 150 18.56 -11.44 -1.64
C ASP A 150 17.28 -11.84 -0.90
N SER A 151 16.30 -10.95 -0.76
CA SER A 151 15.08 -11.19 0.01
C SER A 151 13.78 -10.72 -0.66
N GLY A 152 12.69 -11.41 -0.32
CA GLY A 152 11.36 -11.11 -0.83
C GLY A 152 10.22 -11.41 0.15
N CYS A 153 9.01 -11.02 -0.27
CA CYS A 153 7.75 -11.35 0.39
C CYS A 153 7.11 -12.55 -0.32
N ARG A 154 6.92 -13.66 0.38
CA ARG A 154 6.37 -14.90 -0.17
C ARG A 154 4.87 -15.02 0.09
N PHE A 155 4.15 -15.41 -0.95
CA PHE A 155 2.72 -15.67 -0.95
C PHE A 155 2.43 -17.17 -1.11
N ASP A 156 1.25 -17.58 -0.71
CA ASP A 156 0.71 -18.93 -0.94
C ASP A 156 0.02 -19.08 -2.32
N ALA A 157 0.08 -18.03 -3.13
CA ALA A 157 -0.53 -17.96 -4.45
C ALA A 157 0.46 -17.39 -5.47
N ASP A 158 0.26 -17.75 -6.74
CA ASP A 158 0.94 -17.10 -7.85
C ASP A 158 0.51 -15.63 -7.91
N ILE A 159 1.51 -14.75 -7.87
CA ILE A 159 1.39 -13.29 -7.81
C ILE A 159 2.25 -12.59 -8.86
N LEU A 160 3.04 -13.35 -9.63
CA LEU A 160 3.64 -12.89 -10.86
C LEU A 160 3.02 -13.66 -12.04
N PRO A 161 2.76 -12.99 -13.17
CA PRO A 161 2.24 -13.64 -14.37
C PRO A 161 3.15 -14.79 -14.85
#